data_AF-A0A5E4F1X9-F1
#
_entry.id   AF-A0A5E4F1X9-F1
#
_cell.length_a   1.000
_cell.length_b   1.000
_cell.length_c   1.000
_cell.angle_alpha   90.00
_cell.angle_beta   90.00
_cell.angle_gamma   90.00
#
_symmetry.space_group_name_H-M   'P 1'
#
loop_
_entity.id
_entity.type
_entity.pdbx_description
1 polymer ?
#
loop_
_entity_poly.entity_id
_entity_poly.type
_entity_poly.pdbx_seq_one_letter_code
_entity_poly.pdbx_strand_id
1 'polypeptide(L)' 'MTEEVMKNISLEVVRERLLGHVHQEIPYGIEHRLMDWKELRDGSLRIEQYLITPKLSQRKILVGKKGYNIG' A
#
# COMPACT_ATOMS: atom_id res chain seq x y z
N MET A 1 -11.52 11.67 15.40
CA MET A 1 -10.27 11.06 14.93
C MET A 1 -9.49 12.13 14.18
N THR A 2 -8.20 12.26 14.42
CA THR A 2 -7.34 13.22 13.70
C THR A 2 -6.98 12.71 12.30
N GLU A 3 -6.70 13.62 11.37
CA GLU A 3 -6.32 13.28 9.98
C GLU A 3 -5.10 12.35 9.93
N GLU A 4 -4.12 12.57 10.81
CA GLU A 4 -2.93 11.71 10.99
C GLU A 4 -3.30 10.25 11.27
N VAL A 5 -4.32 10.02 12.11
CA VAL A 5 -4.78 8.67 12.47
C VAL A 5 -5.40 7.99 11.25
N MET A 6 -6.18 8.72 10.45
CA MET A 6 -6.78 8.18 9.22
C MET A 6 -5.72 7.81 8.18
N LYS A 7 -4.67 8.63 8.05
CA LYS A 7 -3.52 8.35 7.18
C LYS A 7 -2.79 7.09 7.62
N ASN A 8 -2.49 6.97 8.91
CA ASN A 8 -1.84 5.77 9.46
C ASN A 8 -2.69 4.51 9.27
N ILE A 9 -3.99 4.58 9.54
CA ILE A 9 -4.91 3.46 9.30
C ILE A 9 -4.89 3.07 7.81
N SER A 10 -4.90 4.04 6.91
CA SER A 10 -4.86 3.75 5.47
C SER A 10 -3.60 3.00 5.04
N LEU A 11 -2.45 3.27 5.67
CA LEU A 11 -1.20 2.56 5.41
C LEU A 11 -1.26 1.13 5.96
N GLU A 12 -1.77 0.96 7.17
CA GLU A 12 -1.88 -0.35 7.81
C GLU A 12 -2.85 -1.28 7.07
N VAL A 13 -3.96 -0.77 6.54
CA VAL A 13 -4.91 -1.57 5.72
C VAL A 13 -4.21 -2.19 4.51
N VAL A 14 -3.35 -1.43 3.83
CA VAL A 14 -2.59 -1.94 2.67
C VAL A 14 -1.51 -2.95 3.12
N ARG A 15 -0.83 -2.71 4.24
CA ARG A 15 0.13 -3.66 4.82
C ARG A 15 -0.51 -4.98 5.19
N GLU A 16 -1.68 -4.96 5.84
CA GLU A 16 -2.43 -6.16 6.22
C GLU A 16 -2.80 -6.98 4.97
N ARG A 17 -3.33 -6.33 3.94
CA ARG A 17 -3.62 -6.95 2.64
C ARG A 17 -2.39 -7.63 2.05
N LEU A 18 -1.22 -6.99 2.09
CA LEU A 18 0.03 -7.58 1.58
C LEU A 18 0.48 -8.77 2.44
N LEU A 19 0.43 -8.67 3.76
CA LEU A 19 0.82 -9.75 4.68
C LEU A 19 0.01 -11.03 4.47
N GLY A 20 -1.27 -10.92 4.12
CA GLY A 20 -2.09 -12.10 3.79
C GLY A 20 -1.63 -12.86 2.54
N HIS A 21 -0.87 -12.22 1.65
CA HIS A 21 -0.49 -12.79 0.34
C HIS A 21 1.00 -13.15 0.25
N VAL A 22 1.86 -12.44 0.96
CA VAL A 22 3.27 -12.81 1.08
C VAL A 22 3.39 -13.84 2.19
N HIS A 23 4.10 -14.96 1.97
CA HIS A 23 4.31 -16.00 2.98
C HIS A 23 5.13 -15.46 4.17
N GLN A 24 4.45 -14.73 5.05
CA GLN A 24 4.85 -14.24 6.37
C GLN A 24 5.91 -13.12 6.48
N GLU A 25 6.48 -12.60 5.39
CA GLU A 25 7.30 -11.37 5.48
C GLU A 25 7.13 -10.46 4.26
N ILE A 26 6.76 -9.19 4.50
CA ILE A 26 6.92 -8.13 3.50
C ILE A 26 8.43 -8.01 3.23
N PRO A 27 8.88 -8.03 1.97
CA PRO A 27 10.31 -7.96 1.68
C PRO A 27 11.00 -6.77 2.36
N TYR A 28 12.10 -7.04 3.05
CA TYR A 28 12.92 -6.01 3.68
C TYR A 28 13.36 -4.93 2.67
N GLY A 29 13.24 -3.67 3.06
CA GLY A 29 13.63 -2.52 2.24
C GLY A 29 12.54 -2.03 1.28
N ILE A 30 11.29 -2.44 1.47
CA ILE A 30 10.15 -1.77 0.85
C ILE A 30 9.83 -0.51 1.63
N GLU A 31 9.75 0.59 0.92
CA GLU A 31 9.28 1.86 1.45
C GLU A 31 7.82 2.07 1.06
N HIS A 32 6.97 2.35 2.05
CA HIS A 32 5.54 2.61 1.86
C HIS A 32 5.25 4.08 2.19
N ARG A 33 4.88 4.86 1.17
CA ARG A 33 4.61 6.30 1.31
C ARG A 33 3.19 6.63 0.92
N LEU A 34 2.53 7.48 1.70
CA LEU A 34 1.35 8.21 1.27
C LEU A 34 1.80 9.40 0.42
N MET A 35 1.38 9.41 -0.85
CA MET A 35 1.76 10.44 -1.83
C MET A 35 0.70 11.53 -1.95
N ASP A 36 -0.58 11.16 -1.90
CA ASP A 36 -1.69 12.10 -2.01
C ASP A 36 -2.87 11.68 -1.14
N TRP A 37 -3.58 12.68 -0.61
CA TRP A 37 -4.79 12.52 0.17
C TRP A 37 -5.75 13.62 -0.26
N LYS A 38 -6.73 13.25 -1.10
CA LYS A 38 -7.57 14.23 -1.78
C LYS A 38 -9.04 13.88 -1.70
N GLU A 39 -9.81 14.81 -1.14
CA GLU A 39 -11.26 14.79 -1.23
C GLU A 39 -11.68 15.27 -2.63
N LEU A 40 -12.48 14.45 -3.30
CA LEU A 40 -13.02 14.75 -4.62
C LEU A 40 -14.38 15.45 -4.49
N ARG A 41 -14.81 16.10 -5.57
CA ARG A 41 -16.02 16.93 -5.57
C ARG A 41 -17.31 16.14 -5.34
N ASP A 42 -17.28 14.83 -5.60
CA ASP A 42 -18.38 13.90 -5.35
C ASP A 42 -18.43 13.40 -3.90
N GLY A 43 -17.53 13.88 -3.04
CA GLY A 43 -17.40 13.46 -1.65
C GLY A 43 -16.59 12.17 -1.46
N SER A 44 -16.06 11.58 -2.53
CA SER A 44 -15.15 10.44 -2.41
C SER A 44 -13.75 10.88 -1.98
N LEU A 45 -13.03 9.96 -1.33
CA LEU A 45 -11.65 10.19 -0.89
C LEU A 45 -10.69 9.36 -1.75
N ARG A 46 -9.78 10.05 -2.45
CA ARG A 46 -8.67 9.42 -3.16
C ARG A 46 -7.44 9.39 -2.25
N ILE A 47 -6.96 8.20 -1.97
CA ILE A 47 -5.74 7.94 -1.21
C ILE A 47 -4.71 7.34 -2.17
N GLU A 48 -3.61 8.03 -2.41
CA GLU A 48 -2.54 7.55 -3.29
C GLU A 48 -1.35 7.09 -2.46
N GLN A 49 -1.00 5.81 -2.56
CA GLN A 49 0.08 5.20 -1.77
C GLN A 49 1.05 4.45 -2.66
N TYR A 50 2.35 4.64 -2.44
CA TYR A 50 3.41 4.02 -3.23
C TYR A 50 4.17 2.98 -2.41
N LEU A 51 4.44 1.83 -3.03
CA LEU A 51 5.34 0.80 -2.53
C LEU A 51 6.60 0.83 -3.39
N ILE A 52 7.69 1.32 -2.82
CA ILE A 52 8.95 1.56 -3.52
C ILE A 52 9.94 0.48 -3.09
N THR A 53 10.58 -0.16 -4.06
CA THR A 53 11.65 -1.12 -3.81
C THR A 53 12.73 -1.00 -4.89
N PRO A 54 14.02 -1.10 -4.51
CA PRO A 54 15.11 -1.15 -5.48
C PRO A 54 15.23 -2.52 -6.17
N LYS A 55 14.61 -3.59 -5.64
CA LYS A 55 14.77 -4.96 -6.14
C LYS A 55 13.59 -5.37 -7.02
N LEU A 56 13.88 -5.74 -8.27
CA LEU A 56 12.86 -6.23 -9.21
C LEU A 56 12.17 -7.52 -8.72
N SER A 57 12.88 -8.39 -8.00
CA SER A 57 12.31 -9.60 -7.40
C SER A 57 11.22 -9.26 -6.38
N GLN A 58 11.44 -8.25 -5.55
CA GLN A 58 10.46 -7.79 -4.56
C GLN A 58 9.23 -7.18 -5.24
N ARG A 59 9.40 -6.44 -6.33
CA ARG A 59 8.28 -5.93 -7.13
C ARG A 59 7.38 -7.05 -7.65
N LYS A 60 7.95 -8.17 -8.12
CA LYS A 60 7.17 -9.33 -8.59
C LYS A 60 6.37 -9.98 -7.47
N ILE A 61 6.93 -10.05 -6.26
CA ILE A 61 6.24 -10.58 -5.07
C ILE A 61 5.08 -9.66 -4.68
N LEU A 62 5.32 -8.36 -4.65
CA LEU A 62 4.32 -7.35 -4.30
C LEU A 62 3.15 -7.33 -5.29
N VAL A 63 3.42 -7.33 -6.59
CA VAL A 63 2.38 -7.34 -7.62
C VAL A 63 1.64 -8.69 -7.65
N GLY A 64 2.34 -9.78 -7.34
CA GLY A 64 1.79 -11.12 -7.42
C GLY A 64 1.54 -11.59 -8.86
N LYS A 65 1.01 -12.80 -9.01
CA LYS A 65 0.70 -13.38 -10.32
C LYS A 65 -0.41 -12.56 -10.98
N LYS A 66 -0.14 -11.99 -12.17
CA LYS A 66 -1.10 -11.15 -12.94
C LYS A 66 -1.67 -9.95 -12.15
N GLY A 67 -0.97 -9.43 -11.13
CA GLY A 67 -1.47 -8.30 -10.35
C GLY A 67 -2.41 -8.65 -9.20
N TYR A 68 -2.62 -9.95 -8.92
CA TYR A 68 -3.60 -10.42 -7.91
C TYR A 68 -3.38 -9.83 -6.50
N ASN A 69 -2.15 -9.48 -6.13
CA ASN A 69 -1.85 -9.00 -4.77
C ASN A 69 -2.13 -7.50 -4.57
N ILE A 70 -2.27 -6.73 -5.67
CA ILE A 70 -2.50 -5.28 -5.64
C ILE A 70 -3.83 -4.85 -6.28
N GLY A 71 -4.52 -5.79 -6.93
CA GLY A 71 -5.82 -5.57 -7.61
C GLY A 71 -7.04 -5.86 -6.75
#